data_AF-A0A645G3N1-F1
#
_entry.id   AF-A0A645G3N1-F1
#
_cell.length_a   1.000
_cell.length_b   1.000
_cell.length_c   1.000
_cell.angle_alpha   90.00
_cell.angle_beta   90.00
_cell.angle_gamma   90.00
#
_symmetry.space_group_name_H-M   'P 1'
#
loop_
_entity.id
_entity.type
_entity.pdbx_description
1 polymer ?
#
loop_
_entity_poly.entity_id
_entity_poly.type
_entity_poly.pdbx_seq_one_letter_code
_entity_poly.pdbx_strand_id
1 'polypeptide(L)'
;MVKYPYPIIRLSDLYLMYAEAYNEYYGPGEPAYSYLNKVRATSGLRPIEQVWSDANIVRTLNKHLTKDGLRDIIQRERLIELSFEGHRYFDILRWKQADRYFLSPVRGWNTTGVDPEQFYILITLQPRRWQTPRDYLMPIPISDINRNPNLKQNPGW
;
A
#
# COMPACT_ATOMS: atom_id res chain seq x y z
N MET A 1 29.00 12.77 3.68
CA MET A 1 27.59 12.52 3.30
C MET A 1 27.61 11.42 2.25
N VAL A 2 27.02 10.25 2.51
CA VAL A 2 27.00 9.15 1.54
C VAL A 2 26.06 9.54 0.40
N LYS A 3 26.53 9.47 -0.85
CA LYS A 3 25.70 9.74 -2.02
C LYS A 3 24.76 8.54 -2.23
N TYR A 4 23.50 8.69 -1.84
CA TYR A 4 22.48 7.68 -2.03
C TYR A 4 21.62 8.03 -3.27
N PRO A 5 21.63 7.23 -4.34
CA PRO A 5 20.72 7.43 -5.45
C PRO A 5 19.31 7.03 -5.03
N TYR A 6 18.35 7.95 -5.14
CA TYR A 6 16.94 7.66 -4.85
C TYR A 6 16.36 6.75 -5.94
N PRO A 7 15.88 5.53 -5.60
CA PRO A 7 15.34 4.62 -6.61
C PRO A 7 13.98 5.13 -7.09
N ILE A 8 13.83 5.33 -8.40
CA ILE A 8 12.53 5.61 -9.03
C ILE A 8 11.82 4.31 -9.40
N ILE A 9 12.58 3.32 -9.89
CA ILE A 9 12.12 1.95 -10.16
C ILE A 9 13.25 1.01 -9.75
N ARG A 10 12.91 -0.11 -9.13
CA ARG A 10 13.84 -1.18 -8.81
C ARG A 10 13.24 -2.55 -9.09
N LEU A 11 14.11 -3.57 -9.13
CA LEU A 11 13.73 -4.91 -9.57
C LEU A 11 12.62 -5.54 -8.72
N SER A 12 12.61 -5.33 -7.39
CA SER A 12 11.53 -5.85 -6.55
C SER A 12 10.17 -5.24 -6.88
N ASP A 13 10.11 -3.96 -7.26
CA ASP A 13 8.85 -3.33 -7.68
C ASP A 13 8.31 -4.02 -8.95
N LEU A 14 9.19 -4.29 -9.93
CA LEU A 14 8.82 -5.03 -11.15
C LEU A 14 8.29 -6.44 -10.85
N TYR A 15 8.94 -7.17 -9.93
CA TYR A 15 8.46 -8.49 -9.50
C TYR A 15 7.08 -8.44 -8.84
N LEU A 16 6.86 -7.45 -7.97
CA LEU A 16 5.58 -7.27 -7.28
C LEU A 16 4.47 -6.83 -8.24
N MET A 17 4.78 -5.93 -9.18
CA MET A 17 3.83 -5.51 -10.23
C MET A 17 3.45 -6.69 -11.12
N TYR A 18 4.42 -7.53 -11.52
CA TYR A 18 4.13 -8.72 -12.31
C TYR A 18 3.25 -9.70 -11.54
N ALA A 19 3.59 -10.00 -10.29
CA ALA A 19 2.79 -10.90 -9.45
C ALA A 19 1.36 -10.38 -9.27
N GLU A 20 1.19 -9.07 -9.07
CA GLU A 20 -0.11 -8.42 -8.98
C GLU A 20 -0.90 -8.59 -10.28
N ALA A 21 -0.33 -8.19 -11.41
CA ALA A 21 -0.99 -8.28 -12.72
C ALA A 21 -1.37 -9.72 -13.08
N TYR A 22 -0.49 -10.69 -12.80
CA TYR A 22 -0.75 -12.10 -13.02
C TYR A 22 -1.92 -12.60 -12.18
N ASN A 23 -1.92 -12.29 -10.86
CA ASN A 23 -3.03 -12.64 -9.99
C ASN A 23 -4.34 -12.00 -10.43
N GLU A 24 -4.30 -10.75 -10.89
CA GLU A 24 -5.50 -10.06 -11.38
C GLU A 24 -6.05 -10.65 -12.67
N TYR A 25 -5.20 -11.22 -13.53
CA TYR A 25 -5.65 -11.77 -14.81
C TYR A 25 -5.97 -13.27 -14.74
N TYR A 26 -5.01 -14.08 -14.27
CA TYR A 26 -5.10 -15.55 -14.24
C TYR A 26 -5.57 -16.10 -12.88
N GLY A 27 -5.47 -15.32 -11.81
CA GLY A 27 -5.66 -15.80 -10.45
C GLY A 27 -4.37 -16.27 -9.78
N PRO A 28 -4.48 -16.85 -8.57
CA PRO A 28 -3.32 -17.24 -7.77
C PRO A 28 -2.60 -18.44 -8.38
N GLY A 29 -1.26 -18.40 -8.38
CA GLY A 29 -0.43 -19.50 -8.87
C GLY A 29 0.91 -19.04 -9.44
N GLU A 30 1.59 -19.96 -10.13
CA GLU A 30 2.83 -19.63 -10.83
C GLU A 30 2.57 -18.91 -12.15
N PRO A 31 3.37 -17.89 -12.50
CA PRO A 31 4.65 -17.53 -11.89
C PRO A 31 4.57 -16.44 -10.79
N ALA A 32 3.37 -16.03 -10.37
CA ALA A 32 3.21 -14.96 -9.37
C ALA A 32 3.89 -15.31 -8.04
N TYR A 33 3.77 -16.58 -7.61
CA TYR A 33 4.44 -17.06 -6.40
C TYR A 33 5.95 -16.98 -6.51
N SER A 34 6.54 -17.44 -7.61
CA SER A 34 7.99 -17.34 -7.84
C SER A 34 8.50 -15.91 -7.70
N TYR A 35 7.84 -14.93 -8.34
CA TYR A 35 8.26 -13.53 -8.27
C TYR A 35 8.08 -12.90 -6.88
N LEU A 36 6.99 -13.23 -6.19
CA LEU A 36 6.78 -12.77 -4.81
C LEU A 36 7.83 -13.38 -3.86
N ASN A 37 8.13 -14.66 -4.05
CA ASN A 37 9.12 -15.38 -3.25
C ASN A 37 10.56 -14.90 -3.50
N LYS A 38 10.89 -14.40 -4.70
CA LYS A 38 12.18 -13.74 -4.97
C LYS A 38 12.39 -12.50 -4.10
N VAL A 39 11.35 -11.69 -3.90
CA VAL A 39 11.41 -10.51 -3.02
C VAL A 39 11.51 -10.95 -1.55
N ARG A 40 10.76 -11.97 -1.15
CA ARG A 40 10.80 -12.48 0.22
C ARG A 40 12.15 -13.09 0.59
N ALA A 41 12.77 -13.81 -0.35
CA ALA A 41 14.06 -14.46 -0.18
C ALA A 41 15.20 -13.46 0.08
N THR A 42 15.16 -12.26 -0.51
CA THR A 42 16.20 -11.24 -0.24
C THR A 42 16.19 -10.77 1.22
N SER A 43 15.05 -10.90 1.89
CA SER A 43 14.86 -10.54 3.30
C SER A 43 14.89 -11.77 4.23
N GLY A 44 15.29 -12.95 3.72
CA GLY A 44 15.34 -14.20 4.47
C GLY A 44 13.98 -14.74 4.90
N LEU A 45 12.89 -14.27 4.28
CA LEU A 45 11.53 -14.70 4.61
C LEU A 45 11.19 -16.00 3.89
N ARG A 46 10.43 -16.86 4.59
CA ARG A 46 9.91 -18.10 4.01
C ARG A 46 8.95 -17.83 2.83
N PRO A 47 8.88 -18.74 1.85
CA PRO A 47 7.93 -18.69 0.74
C PRO A 47 6.48 -18.49 1.20
N ILE A 48 5.67 -17.80 0.40
CA ILE A 48 4.30 -17.49 0.78
C ILE A 48 3.44 -18.73 1.00
N GLU A 49 3.63 -19.78 0.21
CA GLU A 49 2.86 -21.01 0.28
C GLU A 49 3.10 -21.70 1.62
N GLN A 50 4.35 -21.71 2.08
CA GLN A 50 4.70 -22.27 3.39
C GLN A 50 4.11 -21.45 4.53
N VAL A 51 4.20 -20.12 4.47
CA VAL A 51 3.70 -19.24 5.53
C VAL A 51 2.17 -19.28 5.60
N TRP A 52 1.49 -19.18 4.46
CA TRP A 52 0.03 -19.08 4.41
C TRP A 52 -0.69 -20.43 4.46
N SER A 53 0.05 -21.54 4.51
CA SER A 53 -0.48 -22.89 4.80
C SER A 53 -0.25 -23.32 6.25
N ASP A 54 0.40 -22.51 7.09
CA ASP A 54 0.68 -22.84 8.49
C ASP A 54 -0.28 -22.10 9.44
N ALA A 55 -1.20 -22.87 10.05
CA ALA A 55 -2.21 -22.35 10.97
C ALA A 55 -1.64 -21.74 12.26
N ASN A 56 -0.37 -22.04 12.61
CA ASN A 56 0.27 -21.45 13.79
C ASN A 56 0.78 -20.02 13.53
N ILE A 57 0.92 -19.64 12.25
CA ILE A 57 1.49 -18.35 11.85
C ILE A 57 0.42 -17.40 11.36
N VAL A 58 -0.55 -17.91 10.58
CA VAL A 58 -1.55 -17.08 9.92
C VAL A 58 -2.94 -17.25 10.50
N ARG A 59 -3.66 -16.13 10.64
CA ARG A 59 -5.07 -16.12 11.08
C ARG A 59 -6.02 -16.71 10.03
N THR A 60 -5.71 -16.54 8.75
CA THR A 60 -6.54 -17.01 7.64
C THR A 60 -5.73 -18.02 6.84
N LEU A 61 -5.98 -19.30 7.13
CA LEU A 61 -5.33 -20.41 6.45
C LEU A 61 -5.63 -20.40 4.95
N ASN A 62 -4.63 -20.74 4.14
CA ASN A 62 -4.74 -20.88 2.69
C ASN A 62 -5.21 -19.63 1.96
N LYS A 63 -5.04 -18.44 2.57
CA LYS A 63 -5.44 -17.17 1.97
C LYS A 63 -4.85 -16.95 0.57
N HIS A 64 -3.61 -17.37 0.37
CA HIS A 64 -2.90 -17.29 -0.91
C HIS A 64 -3.57 -18.06 -2.06
N LEU A 65 -4.43 -19.04 -1.79
CA LEU A 65 -5.11 -19.85 -2.81
C LEU A 65 -6.30 -19.15 -3.48
N THR A 66 -6.67 -17.95 -3.04
CA THR A 66 -7.76 -17.17 -3.63
C THR A 66 -7.23 -15.90 -4.26
N LYS A 67 -7.86 -15.45 -5.35
CA LYS A 67 -7.47 -14.21 -6.04
C LYS A 67 -7.45 -13.01 -5.10
N ASP A 68 -8.52 -12.81 -4.32
CA ASP A 68 -8.63 -11.70 -3.37
C ASP A 68 -7.63 -11.84 -2.21
N GLY A 69 -7.41 -13.06 -1.74
CA GLY A 69 -6.47 -13.33 -0.67
C GLY A 69 -5.01 -13.09 -1.10
N LEU A 70 -4.62 -13.55 -2.29
CA LEU A 70 -3.30 -13.27 -2.85
C LEU A 70 -3.14 -11.79 -3.18
N ARG A 71 -4.19 -11.10 -3.68
CA ARG A 71 -4.17 -9.65 -3.87
C ARG A 71 -3.81 -8.94 -2.57
N ASP A 72 -4.51 -9.23 -1.46
CA ASP A 72 -4.21 -8.59 -0.17
C ASP A 72 -2.79 -8.90 0.32
N ILE A 73 -2.28 -10.11 0.07
CA ILE A 73 -0.90 -10.49 0.40
C ILE A 73 0.09 -9.64 -0.42
N ILE A 74 -0.10 -9.51 -1.73
CA ILE A 74 0.76 -8.71 -2.61
C ILE A 74 0.70 -7.23 -2.22
N GLN A 75 -0.49 -6.69 -1.96
CA GLN A 75 -0.66 -5.30 -1.51
C GLN A 75 0.08 -5.02 -0.19
N ARG A 76 0.12 -6.00 0.72
CA ARG A 76 0.88 -5.92 1.97
C ARG A 76 2.39 -6.05 1.73
N GLU A 77 2.83 -6.95 0.85
CA GLU A 77 4.24 -7.09 0.52
C GLU A 77 4.78 -5.80 -0.12
N ARG A 78 4.03 -5.19 -1.05
CA ARG A 78 4.35 -3.87 -1.62
C ARG A 78 4.47 -2.77 -0.56
N LEU A 79 3.55 -2.75 0.42
CA LEU A 79 3.61 -1.78 1.52
C LEU A 79 4.90 -1.91 2.35
N ILE A 80 5.33 -3.14 2.63
CA ILE A 80 6.50 -3.41 3.46
C ILE A 80 7.79 -3.16 2.68
N GLU A 81 7.90 -3.79 1.52
CA GLU A 81 9.10 -3.78 0.68
C GLU A 81 9.43 -2.36 0.17
N LEU A 82 8.42 -1.64 -0.33
CA LEU A 82 8.59 -0.31 -0.95
C LEU A 82 8.30 0.83 0.03
N SER A 83 8.45 0.58 1.33
CA SER A 83 8.18 1.58 2.36
C SER A 83 9.10 2.79 2.20
N PHE A 84 8.54 3.99 2.30
CA PHE A 84 9.26 5.27 2.15
C PHE A 84 9.87 5.54 0.75
N GLU A 85 9.51 4.75 -0.26
CA GLU A 85 9.95 4.93 -1.66
C GLU A 85 8.89 5.64 -2.55
N GLY A 86 7.85 6.24 -1.95
CA GLY A 86 6.86 7.04 -2.69
C GLY A 86 5.74 6.27 -3.41
N HIS A 87 5.72 4.94 -3.35
CA HIS A 87 4.71 4.12 -4.06
C HIS A 87 3.34 4.09 -3.38
N ARG A 88 3.29 4.07 -2.03
CA ARG A 88 2.08 3.74 -1.27
C ARG A 88 0.89 4.65 -1.58
N TYR A 89 1.14 5.93 -1.82
CA TYR A 89 0.08 6.89 -2.15
C TYR A 89 -0.63 6.49 -3.45
N PHE A 90 0.15 6.31 -4.53
CA PHE A 90 -0.37 5.95 -5.84
C PHE A 90 -0.96 4.54 -5.88
N ASP A 91 -0.38 3.59 -5.14
CA ASP A 91 -0.92 2.24 -4.98
C ASP A 91 -2.34 2.25 -4.39
N ILE A 92 -2.57 3.01 -3.31
CA ILE A 92 -3.91 3.15 -2.72
C ILE A 92 -4.91 3.78 -3.71
N LEU A 93 -4.48 4.81 -4.45
CA LEU A 93 -5.34 5.49 -5.43
C LEU A 93 -5.76 4.56 -6.56
N ARG A 94 -4.81 3.84 -7.18
CA ARG A 94 -5.10 2.94 -8.31
C ARG A 94 -5.96 1.75 -7.90
N TRP A 95 -5.83 1.28 -6.65
CA TRP A 95 -6.72 0.24 -6.09
C TRP A 95 -8.09 0.77 -5.67
N LYS A 96 -8.31 2.08 -5.74
CA LYS A 96 -9.53 2.74 -5.28
C LYS A 96 -9.86 2.43 -3.82
N GLN A 97 -8.85 2.43 -2.95
CA GLN A 97 -9.01 2.15 -1.51
C GLN A 97 -8.70 3.38 -0.63
N ALA A 98 -8.72 4.57 -1.22
CA ALA A 98 -8.34 5.80 -0.53
C ALA A 98 -9.33 6.17 0.58
N ASP A 99 -10.62 5.92 0.36
CA ASP A 99 -11.66 6.00 1.38
C ASP A 99 -11.35 5.15 2.61
N ARG A 100 -10.83 3.93 2.43
CA ARG A 100 -10.46 3.05 3.53
C ARG A 100 -9.21 3.54 4.28
N TYR A 101 -8.15 3.88 3.55
CA TYR A 101 -6.84 4.15 4.16
C TYR A 101 -6.60 5.62 4.53
N PHE A 102 -7.13 6.57 3.77
CA PHE A 102 -6.94 8.00 3.99
C PHE A 102 -8.03 8.63 4.84
N LEU A 103 -9.18 7.98 5.03
CA LEU A 103 -10.14 8.38 6.08
C LEU A 103 -9.75 7.85 7.47
N SER A 104 -8.94 6.79 7.52
CA SER A 104 -8.47 6.22 8.78
C SER A 104 -7.55 7.21 9.52
N PRO A 105 -7.86 7.58 10.79
CA PRO A 105 -7.05 8.52 11.55
C PRO A 105 -5.66 7.96 11.83
N VAL A 106 -4.68 8.86 11.98
CA VAL A 106 -3.36 8.46 12.50
C VAL A 106 -3.52 8.18 13.99
N ARG A 107 -3.17 6.97 14.38
CA ARG A 107 -3.19 6.55 15.78
C ARG A 107 -1.78 6.20 16.24
N GLY A 108 -1.52 6.38 17.52
CA GLY A 108 -0.24 6.07 18.14
C GLY A 108 -0.38 5.95 19.65
N TRP A 109 0.73 5.66 20.32
CA TRP A 109 0.80 5.67 21.77
C TRP A 109 0.72 7.09 22.32
N ASN A 110 0.29 7.21 23.57
CA ASN A 110 0.13 8.47 24.24
C ASN A 110 1.49 8.99 24.76
N THR A 111 2.13 9.85 23.99
CA THR A 111 3.45 10.40 24.33
C THR A 111 3.44 11.40 25.48
N THR A 112 2.27 11.81 25.99
CA THR A 112 2.15 12.73 27.13
C THR A 112 1.90 12.00 28.45
N GLY A 113 1.75 10.67 28.43
CA GLY A 113 1.65 9.87 29.65
C GLY A 113 2.99 9.82 30.39
N VAL A 114 2.96 9.98 31.71
CA VAL A 114 4.18 9.94 32.54
C VAL A 114 4.51 8.49 32.95
N ASP A 115 3.48 7.67 33.13
CA ASP A 115 3.60 6.27 33.53
C ASP A 115 3.38 5.31 32.34
N PRO A 116 3.94 4.09 32.37
CA PRO A 116 3.75 3.09 31.31
C PRO A 116 2.28 2.81 30.98
N GLU A 117 1.43 2.76 32.00
CA GLU A 117 -0.02 2.53 31.86
C GLU A 117 -0.70 3.64 31.06
N GLN A 118 -0.22 4.87 31.19
CA GLN A 118 -0.72 6.01 30.43
C GLN A 118 -0.13 6.06 29.03
N PHE A 119 1.13 5.64 28.87
CA PHE A 119 1.84 5.63 27.58
C PHE A 119 1.27 4.61 26.60
N TYR A 120 1.00 3.39 27.06
CA TYR A 120 0.49 2.28 26.23
C TYR A 120 -1.02 2.38 25.91
N ILE A 121 -1.59 3.58 25.96
CA ILE A 121 -2.96 3.87 25.51
C ILE A 121 -2.92 4.37 24.07
N LEU A 122 -3.77 3.78 23.22
CA LEU A 122 -3.78 4.04 21.79
C LEU A 122 -4.70 5.23 21.45
N ILE A 123 -4.10 6.42 21.29
CA ILE A 123 -4.78 7.69 21.04
C ILE A 123 -4.82 8.05 19.55
N THR A 124 -5.72 8.96 19.18
CA THR A 124 -5.73 9.56 17.84
C THR A 124 -4.81 10.78 17.83
N LEU A 125 -3.74 10.71 17.04
CA LEU A 125 -2.76 11.78 16.91
C LEU A 125 -3.21 12.83 15.88
N GLN A 126 -3.82 12.38 14.78
CA GLN A 126 -4.25 13.27 13.72
C GLN A 126 -5.52 12.72 13.05
N PRO A 127 -6.64 13.46 13.04
CA PRO A 127 -7.78 13.12 12.21
C PRO A 127 -7.41 13.33 10.74
N ARG A 128 -7.86 12.42 9.88
CA ARG A 128 -7.70 12.57 8.43
C ARG A 128 -9.06 12.83 7.78
N ARG A 129 -9.04 13.54 6.66
CA ARG A 129 -10.22 13.83 5.84
C ARG A 129 -9.92 13.39 4.42
N TRP A 130 -10.90 12.73 3.82
CA TRP A 130 -10.87 12.30 2.43
C TRP A 130 -12.27 12.41 1.86
N GLN A 131 -12.42 13.01 0.69
CA GLN A 131 -13.68 13.19 -0.03
C GLN A 131 -13.61 12.45 -1.37
N THR A 132 -14.36 11.36 -1.49
CA THR A 132 -14.50 10.60 -2.74
C THR A 132 -15.67 11.18 -3.56
N PRO A 133 -15.51 11.44 -4.88
CA PRO A 133 -14.35 11.14 -5.73
C PRO A 133 -13.30 12.27 -5.83
N ARG A 134 -13.54 13.44 -5.24
CA ARG A 134 -12.72 14.65 -5.41
C ARG A 134 -11.23 14.43 -5.18
N ASP A 135 -10.86 13.89 -4.03
CA ASP A 135 -9.46 13.84 -3.57
C ASP A 135 -8.61 12.80 -4.34
N TYR A 136 -9.23 11.96 -5.19
CA TYR A 136 -8.48 11.07 -6.09
C TYR A 136 -7.68 11.81 -7.16
N LEU A 137 -8.07 13.04 -7.49
CA LEU A 137 -7.41 13.90 -8.45
C LEU A 137 -6.97 15.19 -7.76
N MET A 138 -5.76 15.65 -8.08
CA MET A 138 -5.29 16.96 -7.62
C MET A 138 -6.09 18.08 -8.30
N PRO A 139 -6.39 19.19 -7.63
CA PRO A 139 -7.05 20.33 -8.27
C PRO A 139 -6.15 20.88 -9.39
N ILE A 140 -6.77 21.21 -10.51
CA ILE A 140 -6.10 22.00 -11.55
C ILE A 140 -5.93 23.42 -11.02
N PRO A 141 -4.73 24.02 -11.11
CA PRO A 141 -4.50 25.40 -10.65
C PRO A 141 -5.47 26.38 -11.32
N ILE A 142 -6.06 27.28 -10.51
CA ILE A 142 -7.03 28.27 -11.00
C ILE A 142 -6.41 29.18 -12.08
N SER A 143 -5.11 29.48 -11.99
CA SER A 143 -4.38 30.23 -13.01
C SER A 143 -4.45 29.59 -14.39
N ASP A 144 -4.40 28.25 -14.45
CA ASP A 144 -4.40 27.51 -15.71
C ASP A 144 -5.81 27.44 -16.31
N ILE A 145 -6.84 27.32 -15.46
CA ILE A 145 -8.25 27.39 -15.86
C ILE A 145 -8.57 28.79 -16.42
N ASN A 146 -8.13 29.84 -15.73
CA ASN A 146 -8.34 31.22 -16.18
C ASN A 146 -7.61 31.50 -17.50
N ARG A 147 -6.44 30.89 -17.72
CA ARG A 147 -5.66 31.05 -18.95
C ARG A 147 -6.23 30.27 -20.13
N ASN A 148 -6.81 29.10 -19.89
CA ASN A 148 -7.41 28.26 -20.92
C ASN A 148 -8.87 27.94 -20.57
N PRO A 149 -9.85 28.69 -21.13
CA PRO A 149 -11.27 28.46 -20.88
C PRO A 149 -11.78 27.06 -21.30
N ASN A 150 -11.04 26.32 -22.13
CA ASN A 150 -11.39 24.95 -22.49
C ASN A 150 -10.99 23.91 -21.42
N LEU A 151 -10.17 24.31 -20.45
CA LEU A 151 -9.72 23.44 -19.37
C LEU A 151 -10.80 23.33 -18.31
N LYS A 152 -11.41 22.15 -18.20
CA LYS A 152 -12.42 21.85 -17.18
C LYS A 152 -11.75 21.34 -15.90
N GLN A 153 -12.23 21.79 -14.75
CA GLN A 153 -11.74 21.33 -13.45
C GLN A 153 -12.00 19.83 -13.24
N ASN A 154 -11.15 19.21 -12.43
CA ASN A 154 -11.34 17.83 -11.97
C ASN A 154 -12.63 17.69 -11.14
N PRO A 155 -13.29 16.52 -11.17
CA PRO A 155 -14.59 16.33 -10.52
C PRO A 155 -14.56 16.66 -9.02
N GLY A 156 -15.45 17.54 -8.58
CA GLY A 156 -15.63 17.91 -7.17
C GLY A 156 -14.71 19.02 -6.64
N TRP A 157 -13.79 19.53 -7.46
CA TRP A 157 -12.95 20.69 -7.16
C TRP A 157 -13.51 21.99 -7.73
#